data_AF-A0A838NIC8-F1
#
_entry.id   AF-A0A838NIC8-F1
#
_cell.length_a   1.000
_cell.length_b   1.000
_cell.length_c   1.000
_cell.angle_alpha   90.00
_cell.angle_beta   90.00
_cell.angle_gamma   90.00
#
_symmetry.space_group_name_H-M   'P 1'
#
loop_
_entity.id
_entity.type
_entity.pdbx_description
1 polymer ?
#
loop_
_entity_poly.entity_id
_entity_poly.type
_entity_poly.pdbx_seq_one_letter_code
_entity_poly.pdbx_strand_id
1 'polypeptide(L)'
;MSRFSVVVRVIAPALVLGGSLAGCDRAKDLFTAHADTAAEAAGQELSAERLAKIMSAAKSVRLTPEAAQLVANVWIDYMLLAQAVVRDELPVDSASVAEAVWPEVAEIKGTRWHDTLMSRRSALAPTGVDSLYRQGDQRVFQHILFGARSGAADTLRSAKRRLADATLIRIRKGAVFGRLASQLSEDPGSKTDSGYLPLGPRGRFVASFDSAAWSLEPGQTSGVVETPYGYHILRRPGLEEVRERLGDHLVTQAGMRLDSVYMDSLAAANQTKLTGNAPAIMRTAIENPSEAVKSDKALVQYVGGALTTRDFIRWVNALPPQYSGRLRTADDSALNQFAKALAQNALLLRDAEAGGIRLTSEEWTELTQQYRARLDTLRTDMGLSAPELSDESVPEGQRASLAALKVEAYFDRLNDGKSRLRPLPNALSTLLRGRFPSRVDNAGLSRSLQLAQELVAARDSASGGSPSGLPGAPPGAMRPAPGPAPLPAPGTAPDSASDSAPPQR
;
A
#
# COMPACT_ATOMS: atom_id res chain seq x y z
N MET A 1 -5.81 12.44 -10.77
CA MET A 1 -4.35 12.26 -10.60
C MET A 1 -4.04 12.13 -9.12
N SER A 2 -3.32 11.08 -8.72
CA SER A 2 -3.09 10.73 -7.31
C SER A 2 -2.41 11.87 -6.54
N ARG A 3 -3.17 12.61 -5.74
CA ARG A 3 -2.66 13.60 -4.78
C ARG A 3 -2.01 12.84 -3.63
N PHE A 4 -0.80 12.34 -3.85
CA PHE A 4 0.05 11.91 -2.74
C PHE A 4 0.30 13.12 -1.83
N SER A 5 0.15 12.90 -0.53
CA SER A 5 0.23 13.90 0.55
C SER A 5 1.54 14.69 0.51
N VAL A 6 1.55 15.98 0.84
CA VAL A 6 2.77 16.82 0.84
C VAL A 6 3.77 16.28 1.86
N VAL A 7 3.29 15.89 3.04
CA VAL A 7 4.10 15.26 4.09
C VAL A 7 4.69 13.93 3.62
N VAL A 8 3.89 13.09 2.95
CA VAL A 8 4.34 11.79 2.42
C VAL A 8 5.27 11.96 1.21
N ARG A 9 5.07 12.99 0.37
CA ARG A 9 5.92 13.29 -0.81
C ARG A 9 7.32 13.76 -0.44
N VAL A 10 7.48 14.41 0.71
CA VAL A 10 8.78 14.85 1.21
C VAL A 10 9.52 13.68 1.88
N ILE A 11 8.79 12.82 2.59
CA ILE A 11 9.36 11.70 3.35
C ILE A 11 9.67 10.48 2.44
N ALA A 12 8.84 10.19 1.43
CA ALA A 12 8.97 9.00 0.58
C ALA A 12 10.22 8.93 -0.34
N PRO A 13 10.71 10.01 -0.98
CA PRO A 13 11.88 9.95 -1.87
C PRO A 13 13.22 9.86 -1.13
N ALA A 14 13.27 10.10 0.18
CA ALA A 14 14.46 9.85 1.00
C ALA A 14 14.79 8.34 1.17
N LEU A 15 13.89 7.46 0.70
CA LEU A 15 13.99 6.00 0.79
C LEU A 15 14.30 5.33 -0.56
N VAL A 16 15.14 5.95 -1.40
CA VAL A 16 15.68 5.31 -2.61
C VAL A 16 16.80 4.35 -2.20
N LEU A 17 16.51 3.05 -2.21
CA LEU A 17 17.43 1.98 -1.81
C LEU A 17 18.45 1.67 -2.91
N GLY A 18 19.74 1.76 -2.57
CA GLY A 18 20.79 0.92 -3.16
C GLY A 18 20.87 -0.39 -2.39
N GLY A 19 20.63 -1.51 -3.07
CA GLY A 19 20.60 -2.83 -2.42
C GLY A 19 21.99 -3.36 -2.10
N SER A 20 22.19 -3.79 -0.86
CA SER A 20 23.14 -4.87 -0.53
C SER A 20 22.56 -5.71 0.60
N LEU A 21 22.69 -7.03 0.46
CA LEU A 21 22.27 -8.03 1.45
C LEU A 21 23.38 -8.21 2.47
N ALA A 22 23.11 -7.88 3.73
CA ALA A 22 23.79 -8.35 4.92
C ALA A 22 22.67 -8.62 5.94
N GLY A 23 22.48 -9.82 6.47
CA GLY A 23 23.43 -10.61 7.24
C GLY A 23 22.87 -10.64 8.66
N CYS A 24 22.05 -11.66 8.98
CA CYS A 24 21.40 -11.79 10.27
C CYS A 24 22.39 -12.33 11.30
N ASP A 25 22.61 -11.58 12.38
CA ASP A 25 23.12 -12.10 13.63
C ASP A 25 22.06 -11.87 14.71
N ARG A 26 21.61 -12.95 15.37
CA ARG A 26 21.24 -13.03 16.80
C ARG A 26 20.62 -14.39 17.10
N ALA A 27 21.44 -15.28 17.66
CA ALA A 27 21.00 -16.44 18.42
C ALA A 27 21.70 -16.38 19.78
N LYS A 28 21.03 -15.85 20.81
CA LYS A 28 21.49 -15.98 22.21
C LYS A 28 20.42 -16.25 23.26
N ASP A 29 19.13 -16.34 22.93
CA ASP A 29 18.07 -16.57 23.93
C ASP A 29 17.34 -17.90 23.73
N LEU A 30 18.07 -19.03 23.70
CA LEU A 30 17.50 -20.37 23.51
C LEU A 30 17.28 -21.17 24.80
N PHE A 31 17.43 -20.57 25.99
CA PHE A 31 17.33 -21.30 27.27
C PHE A 31 16.60 -20.53 28.38
N THR A 32 15.41 -20.02 28.10
CA THR A 32 14.45 -19.63 29.14
C THR A 32 13.25 -20.59 29.11
N ALA A 33 12.81 -21.01 30.30
CA ALA A 33 11.64 -21.86 30.50
C ALA A 33 10.47 -21.42 29.59
N HIS A 34 9.74 -22.39 29.04
CA HIS A 34 8.69 -22.13 28.08
C HIS A 34 7.69 -21.09 28.61
N ALA A 35 7.78 -19.85 28.12
CA ALA A 35 6.81 -18.84 28.47
C ALA A 35 5.48 -19.20 27.80
N ASP A 36 4.47 -19.53 28.61
CA ASP A 36 3.12 -19.80 28.13
C ASP A 36 2.39 -18.50 27.72
N THR A 37 2.89 -17.34 28.13
CA THR A 37 2.30 -16.03 27.85
C THR A 37 3.03 -15.33 26.71
N ALA A 38 2.32 -14.94 25.66
CA ALA A 38 2.86 -14.23 24.50
C ALA A 38 2.73 -12.71 24.61
N ALA A 39 1.68 -12.21 25.25
CA ALA A 39 1.49 -10.78 25.49
C ALA A 39 0.59 -10.53 26.70
N GLU A 40 0.69 -9.33 27.27
CA GLU A 40 -0.21 -8.87 28.32
C GLU A 40 -0.67 -7.44 28.06
N ALA A 41 -1.92 -7.16 28.40
CA ALA A 41 -2.54 -5.86 28.21
C ALA A 41 -3.61 -5.63 29.29
N ALA A 42 -3.49 -4.54 30.04
CA ALA A 42 -4.46 -4.18 31.08
C ALA A 42 -4.78 -5.32 32.08
N GLY A 43 -3.77 -6.13 32.44
CA GLY A 43 -3.94 -7.27 33.36
C GLY A 43 -4.59 -8.52 32.75
N GLN A 44 -4.85 -8.53 31.44
CA GLN A 44 -5.25 -9.72 30.68
C GLN A 44 -4.02 -10.34 30.00
N GLU A 45 -4.03 -11.67 29.87
CA GLU A 45 -2.95 -12.44 29.25
C GLU A 45 -3.39 -13.06 27.92
N LEU A 46 -2.53 -12.96 26.92
CA LEU A 46 -2.62 -13.71 25.67
C LEU A 46 -1.66 -14.89 25.74
N SER A 47 -2.19 -16.12 25.83
CA SER A 47 -1.34 -17.31 25.82
C SER A 47 -0.73 -17.59 24.44
N ALA A 48 0.39 -18.29 24.43
CA ALA A 48 1.06 -18.77 23.22
C ALA A 48 0.15 -19.69 22.41
N GLU A 49 -0.63 -20.57 23.07
CA GLU A 49 -1.59 -21.44 22.40
C GLU A 49 -2.73 -20.65 21.74
N ARG A 50 -3.21 -19.58 22.40
CA ARG A 50 -4.27 -18.74 21.86
C ARG A 50 -3.78 -17.96 20.65
N LEU A 51 -2.60 -17.33 20.74
CA LEU A 51 -1.98 -16.64 19.62
C LEU A 51 -1.74 -17.58 18.43
N ALA A 52 -1.25 -18.80 18.71
CA ALA A 52 -1.03 -19.82 17.69
C ALA A 52 -2.32 -20.16 16.92
N LYS A 53 -3.45 -20.33 17.63
CA LYS A 53 -4.76 -20.58 17.02
C LYS A 53 -5.16 -19.43 16.10
N ILE A 54 -5.03 -18.17 16.56
CA ILE A 54 -5.35 -16.98 15.74
C ILE A 54 -4.52 -16.97 14.45
N MET A 55 -3.20 -17.21 14.55
CA MET A 55 -2.31 -17.21 13.39
C MET A 55 -2.60 -18.34 12.40
N SER A 56 -2.97 -19.52 12.88
CA SER A 56 -3.21 -20.72 12.06
C SER A 56 -4.55 -20.70 11.31
N ALA A 57 -5.51 -19.86 11.75
CA ALA A 57 -6.88 -19.85 11.24
C ALA A 57 -6.95 -19.38 9.77
N ALA A 58 -6.16 -18.37 9.41
CA ALA A 58 -6.16 -17.80 8.07
C ALA A 58 -5.10 -18.46 7.17
N LYS A 59 -5.54 -19.21 6.14
CA LYS A 59 -4.64 -19.85 5.15
C LYS A 59 -3.70 -18.89 4.42
N SER A 60 -4.01 -17.60 4.40
CA SER A 60 -3.23 -16.55 3.73
C SER A 60 -2.15 -15.91 4.62
N VAL A 61 -2.14 -16.19 5.93
CA VAL A 61 -1.17 -15.60 6.85
C VAL A 61 0.13 -16.40 6.81
N ARG A 62 1.24 -15.72 6.51
CA ARG A 62 2.57 -16.32 6.59
C ARG A 62 2.99 -16.42 8.05
N LEU A 63 3.22 -17.64 8.52
CA LEU A 63 3.70 -17.92 9.88
C LEU A 63 5.16 -17.45 10.00
N THR A 64 5.34 -16.22 10.47
CA THR A 64 6.63 -15.55 10.64
C THR A 64 6.68 -14.88 12.01
N PRO A 65 7.87 -14.65 12.59
CA PRO A 65 8.01 -13.90 13.85
C PRO A 65 7.34 -12.52 13.78
N GLU A 66 7.47 -11.84 12.65
CA GLU A 66 6.85 -10.52 12.43
C GLU A 66 5.32 -10.60 12.45
N ALA A 67 4.74 -11.67 11.90
CA ALA A 67 3.29 -11.89 11.94
C ALA A 67 2.81 -12.18 13.36
N ALA A 68 3.54 -12.99 14.13
CA ALA A 68 3.19 -13.26 15.54
C ALA A 68 3.18 -11.96 16.36
N GLN A 69 4.24 -11.18 16.22
CA GLN A 69 4.37 -9.87 16.87
C GLN A 69 3.25 -8.90 16.46
N LEU A 70 2.88 -8.88 15.17
CA LEU A 70 1.81 -8.03 14.66
C LEU A 70 0.45 -8.42 15.28
N VAL A 71 0.10 -9.71 15.27
CA VAL A 71 -1.17 -10.20 15.84
C VAL A 71 -1.24 -9.93 17.34
N ALA A 72 -0.15 -10.19 18.08
CA ALA A 72 -0.07 -9.88 19.50
C ALA A 72 -0.28 -8.39 19.78
N ASN A 73 0.30 -7.50 18.96
CA ASN A 73 0.11 -6.06 19.11
C ASN A 73 -1.33 -5.62 18.82
N VAL A 74 -1.99 -6.20 17.81
CA VAL A 74 -3.41 -5.92 17.53
C VAL A 74 -4.29 -6.38 18.69
N TRP A 75 -3.99 -7.53 19.28
CA TRP A 75 -4.69 -8.01 20.48
C TRP A 75 -4.51 -7.07 21.67
N ILE A 76 -3.26 -6.64 21.95
CA ILE A 76 -2.96 -5.66 22.98
C ILE A 76 -3.81 -4.41 22.78
N ASP A 77 -3.78 -3.85 21.56
CA ASP A 77 -4.46 -2.60 21.22
C ASP A 77 -5.97 -2.66 21.49
N TYR A 78 -6.63 -3.78 21.16
CA TYR A 78 -8.06 -3.96 21.46
C TYR A 78 -8.34 -4.20 22.94
N MET A 79 -7.47 -4.92 23.65
CA MET A 79 -7.60 -5.09 25.11
C MET A 79 -7.47 -3.74 25.83
N LEU A 80 -6.54 -2.88 25.40
CA LEU A 80 -6.40 -1.54 25.96
C LEU A 80 -7.60 -0.65 25.63
N LEU A 81 -8.17 -0.76 24.42
CA LEU A 81 -9.42 -0.06 24.10
C LEU A 81 -10.57 -0.53 24.97
N ALA A 82 -10.70 -1.84 25.20
CA ALA A 82 -11.72 -2.41 26.07
C ALA A 82 -11.59 -1.92 27.51
N GLN A 83 -10.36 -1.85 28.04
CA GLN A 83 -10.10 -1.26 29.35
C GLN A 83 -10.47 0.23 29.40
N ALA A 84 -10.15 0.99 28.36
CA ALA A 84 -10.53 2.39 28.27
C ALA A 84 -12.05 2.59 28.29
N VAL A 85 -12.82 1.68 27.68
CA VAL A 85 -14.29 1.69 27.78
C VAL A 85 -14.75 1.45 29.21
N VAL A 86 -14.18 0.45 29.88
CA VAL A 86 -14.57 0.08 31.26
C VAL A 86 -14.29 1.22 32.25
N ARG A 87 -13.22 1.99 32.04
CA ARG A 87 -12.86 3.12 32.92
C ARG A 87 -13.47 4.46 32.52
N ASP A 88 -14.25 4.51 31.44
CA ASP A 88 -14.69 5.76 30.81
C ASP A 88 -13.52 6.70 30.45
N GLU A 89 -12.39 6.10 30.08
CA GLU A 89 -11.14 6.78 29.73
C GLU A 89 -10.89 6.74 28.21
N LEU A 90 -11.95 6.65 27.41
CA LEU A 90 -11.81 6.73 25.96
C LEU A 90 -11.22 8.10 25.56
N PRO A 91 -10.24 8.15 24.64
CA PRO A 91 -9.57 9.38 24.22
C PRO A 91 -10.44 10.28 23.31
N VAL A 92 -11.58 10.76 23.82
CA VAL A 92 -12.61 11.52 23.07
C VAL A 92 -12.70 13.01 23.44
N ASP A 93 -11.94 13.44 24.45
CA ASP A 93 -11.75 14.87 24.75
C ASP A 93 -10.90 15.55 23.65
N SER A 94 -10.96 16.89 23.58
CA SER A 94 -10.34 17.63 22.48
C SER A 94 -8.81 17.44 22.39
N ALA A 95 -8.11 17.29 23.52
CA ALA A 95 -6.67 17.11 23.52
C ALA A 95 -6.30 15.71 23.03
N SER A 96 -7.01 14.69 23.50
CA SER A 96 -6.82 13.32 23.05
C SER A 96 -7.18 13.11 21.58
N VAL A 97 -8.25 13.74 21.10
CA VAL A 97 -8.62 13.72 19.67
C VAL A 97 -7.51 14.36 18.84
N ALA A 98 -6.96 15.52 19.27
CA ALA A 98 -5.86 16.18 18.57
C ALA A 98 -4.63 15.29 18.47
N GLU A 99 -4.32 14.54 19.52
CA GLU A 99 -3.25 13.54 19.50
C GLU A 99 -3.60 12.28 18.69
N ALA A 100 -4.87 11.93 18.52
CA ALA A 100 -5.25 10.76 17.73
C ALA A 100 -5.30 11.05 16.22
N VAL A 101 -5.62 12.29 15.84
CA VAL A 101 -5.76 12.75 14.43
C VAL A 101 -4.62 13.69 14.01
N TRP A 102 -3.54 13.72 14.79
CA TRP A 102 -2.38 14.58 14.52
C TRP A 102 -1.80 14.39 13.10
N PRO A 103 -1.75 13.18 12.50
CA PRO A 103 -1.23 13.02 11.14
C PRO A 103 -2.10 13.73 10.11
N GLU A 104 -3.43 13.62 10.23
CA GLU A 104 -4.39 14.32 9.36
C GLU A 104 -4.27 15.84 9.53
N VAL A 105 -4.13 16.33 10.77
CA VAL A 105 -3.94 17.74 11.07
C VAL A 105 -2.62 18.27 10.48
N ALA A 106 -1.53 17.52 10.64
CA ALA A 106 -0.23 17.86 10.08
C ALA A 106 -0.28 17.94 8.56
N GLU A 107 -0.98 17.00 7.91
CA GLU A 107 -1.15 17.00 6.45
C GLU A 107 -1.93 18.22 5.95
N ILE A 108 -3.04 18.58 6.62
CA ILE A 108 -3.84 19.76 6.27
C ILE A 108 -3.01 21.03 6.39
N LYS A 109 -2.29 21.20 7.52
CA LYS A 109 -1.43 22.35 7.76
C LYS A 109 -0.29 22.44 6.74
N GLY A 110 0.40 21.32 6.52
CA GLY A 110 1.52 21.25 5.58
C GLY A 110 1.10 21.57 4.15
N THR A 111 -0.04 21.03 3.71
CA THR A 111 -0.59 21.30 2.37
C THR A 111 -0.99 22.76 2.20
N ARG A 112 -1.73 23.35 3.16
CA ARG A 112 -2.11 24.77 3.09
C ARG A 112 -0.93 25.72 3.07
N TRP A 113 0.09 25.41 3.87
CA TRP A 113 1.31 26.19 3.88
C TRP A 113 2.03 26.08 2.54
N HIS A 114 2.18 24.87 2.01
CA HIS A 114 2.72 24.64 0.68
C HIS A 114 1.93 25.41 -0.40
N ASP A 115 0.60 25.36 -0.39
CA ASP A 115 -0.25 26.11 -1.34
C ASP A 115 -0.05 27.63 -1.20
N THR A 116 0.16 28.13 0.02
CA THR A 116 0.50 29.54 0.27
C THR A 116 1.85 29.90 -0.33
N LEU A 117 2.85 29.01 -0.24
CA LEU A 117 4.14 29.20 -0.88
C LEU A 117 4.03 29.12 -2.41
N MET A 118 3.25 28.17 -2.93
CA MET A 118 3.11 27.93 -4.37
C MET A 118 2.28 29.00 -5.06
N SER A 119 1.19 29.50 -4.48
CA SER A 119 0.40 30.59 -5.05
C SER A 119 1.21 31.87 -5.26
N ARG A 120 2.16 32.16 -4.36
CA ARG A 120 3.11 33.26 -4.52
C ARG A 120 4.13 33.02 -5.64
N ARG A 121 4.37 31.76 -6.02
CA ARG A 121 5.44 31.34 -6.95
C ARG A 121 4.91 30.96 -8.34
N SER A 122 3.68 30.46 -8.47
CA SER A 122 3.03 30.07 -9.73
C SER A 122 2.70 31.25 -10.63
N ALA A 123 2.62 32.46 -10.06
CA ALA A 123 2.54 33.72 -10.81
C ALA A 123 3.71 33.96 -11.79
N LEU A 124 4.77 33.14 -11.75
CA LEU A 124 5.98 33.28 -12.56
C LEU A 124 6.05 32.34 -13.80
N ALA A 125 5.09 31.42 -14.00
CA ALA A 125 5.19 30.33 -14.97
C ALA A 125 4.66 30.56 -16.42
N PRO A 126 3.72 31.48 -16.73
CA PRO A 126 3.11 31.55 -18.07
C PRO A 126 4.06 31.90 -19.23
N THR A 127 5.20 32.53 -18.97
CA THR A 127 6.15 32.96 -20.01
C THR A 127 7.04 31.84 -20.54
N GLY A 128 7.07 30.67 -19.89
CA GLY A 128 7.96 29.56 -20.23
C GLY A 128 7.43 28.58 -21.29
N VAL A 129 6.11 28.53 -21.53
CA VAL A 129 5.48 27.51 -22.40
C VAL A 129 5.97 27.62 -23.85
N ASP A 130 5.95 28.82 -24.40
CA ASP A 130 6.39 29.07 -25.78
C ASP A 130 7.90 28.84 -25.94
N SER A 131 8.69 29.04 -24.87
CA SER A 131 10.12 28.74 -24.86
C SER A 131 10.35 27.23 -24.86
N LEU A 132 9.68 26.49 -23.97
CA LEU A 132 9.76 25.02 -23.87
C LEU A 132 9.38 24.36 -25.20
N TYR A 133 8.29 24.82 -25.84
CA TYR A 133 7.85 24.27 -27.12
C TYR A 133 8.82 24.57 -28.26
N ARG A 134 9.40 25.78 -28.30
CA ARG A 134 10.35 26.19 -29.36
C ARG A 134 11.72 25.54 -29.22
N GLN A 135 12.24 25.40 -27.99
CA GLN A 135 13.50 24.70 -27.75
C GLN A 135 13.41 23.25 -28.22
N GLY A 136 12.27 22.60 -27.97
CA GLY A 136 11.98 21.28 -28.53
C GLY A 136 12.79 20.13 -27.91
N ASP A 137 13.54 20.39 -26.82
CA ASP A 137 14.28 19.39 -26.04
C ASP A 137 13.36 18.35 -25.40
N GLN A 138 12.09 18.72 -25.19
CA GLN A 138 11.03 17.81 -24.80
C GLN A 138 9.79 18.02 -25.67
N ARG A 139 9.09 16.93 -26.01
CA ARG A 139 7.90 16.97 -26.87
C ARG A 139 6.77 16.13 -26.29
N VAL A 140 5.54 16.61 -26.52
CA VAL A 140 4.32 15.83 -26.29
C VAL A 140 3.94 15.18 -27.60
N PHE A 141 3.59 13.90 -27.55
CA PHE A 141 3.09 13.15 -28.69
C PHE A 141 1.72 12.55 -28.37
N GLN A 142 0.96 12.26 -29.41
CA GLN A 142 -0.17 11.35 -29.31
C GLN A 142 0.13 10.07 -30.08
N HIS A 143 -0.42 8.94 -29.63
CA HIS A 143 -0.36 7.71 -30.40
C HIS A 143 -1.65 6.88 -30.35
N ILE A 144 -1.78 6.00 -31.34
CA ILE A 144 -2.76 4.91 -31.36
C ILE A 144 -1.96 3.62 -31.51
N LEU A 145 -2.08 2.71 -30.53
CA LEU A 145 -1.44 1.40 -30.57
C LEU A 145 -2.44 0.33 -31.04
N PHE A 146 -2.02 -0.48 -32.00
CA PHE A 146 -2.63 -1.76 -32.34
C PHE A 146 -1.66 -2.87 -31.92
N GLY A 147 -1.97 -3.54 -30.81
CA GLY A 147 -1.08 -4.45 -30.11
C GLY A 147 -0.81 -5.72 -30.91
N ALA A 148 0.46 -5.94 -31.24
CA ALA A 148 0.94 -7.10 -31.97
C ALA A 148 2.40 -7.37 -31.59
N ARG A 149 2.61 -7.95 -30.40
CA ARG A 149 3.97 -8.17 -29.86
C ARG A 149 4.85 -8.96 -30.83
N SER A 150 6.17 -8.73 -30.75
CA SER A 150 7.16 -9.55 -31.46
C SER A 150 6.95 -11.03 -31.09
N GLY A 151 6.61 -11.87 -32.08
CA GLY A 151 6.23 -13.28 -31.88
C GLY A 151 4.73 -13.59 -31.93
N ALA A 152 3.86 -12.59 -32.09
CA ALA A 152 2.45 -12.82 -32.39
C ALA A 152 2.26 -13.49 -33.76
N ALA A 153 1.24 -14.34 -33.90
CA ALA A 153 0.92 -15.02 -35.16
C ALA A 153 0.75 -14.04 -36.33
N ASP A 154 1.23 -14.43 -37.51
CA ASP A 154 1.21 -13.58 -38.72
C ASP A 154 -0.20 -13.12 -39.11
N THR A 155 -1.21 -13.96 -38.85
CA THR A 155 -2.62 -13.62 -39.08
C THR A 155 -3.07 -12.46 -38.20
N LEU A 156 -2.70 -12.46 -36.91
CA LEU A 156 -2.97 -11.38 -35.97
C LEU A 156 -2.20 -10.11 -36.35
N ARG A 157 -0.90 -10.24 -36.67
CA ARG A 157 -0.07 -9.11 -37.09
C ARG A 157 -0.63 -8.45 -38.35
N SER A 158 -1.03 -9.25 -39.34
CA SER A 158 -1.67 -8.76 -40.57
C SER A 158 -3.01 -8.08 -40.30
N ALA A 159 -3.83 -8.62 -39.39
CA ALA A 159 -5.09 -8.01 -39.00
C ALA A 159 -4.88 -6.66 -38.30
N LYS A 160 -3.94 -6.57 -37.34
CA LYS A 160 -3.60 -5.33 -36.64
C LYS A 160 -3.01 -4.28 -37.58
N ARG A 161 -2.18 -4.70 -38.53
CA ARG A 161 -1.66 -3.81 -39.58
C ARG A 161 -2.79 -3.22 -40.43
N ARG A 162 -3.74 -4.05 -40.90
CA ARG A 162 -4.92 -3.58 -41.64
C ARG A 162 -5.76 -2.58 -40.85
N LEU A 163 -5.95 -2.83 -39.55
CA LEU A 163 -6.65 -1.89 -38.66
C LEU A 163 -5.90 -0.56 -38.52
N ALA A 164 -4.58 -0.60 -38.38
CA ALA A 164 -3.75 0.60 -38.35
C ALA A 164 -3.83 1.37 -39.67
N ASP A 165 -3.70 0.69 -40.82
CA ASP A 165 -3.79 1.33 -42.13
C ASP A 165 -5.18 1.96 -42.37
N ALA A 166 -6.26 1.26 -42.01
CA ALA A 166 -7.63 1.78 -42.10
C ALA A 166 -7.85 3.00 -41.18
N THR A 167 -7.29 2.97 -39.98
CA THR A 167 -7.35 4.09 -39.03
C THR A 167 -6.58 5.29 -39.55
N LEU A 168 -5.41 5.08 -40.15
CA LEU A 168 -4.62 6.13 -40.78
C LEU A 168 -5.37 6.79 -41.94
N ILE A 169 -6.09 6.01 -42.76
CA ILE A 169 -6.95 6.55 -43.81
C ILE A 169 -8.03 7.46 -43.23
N ARG A 170 -8.67 7.07 -42.11
CA ARG A 170 -9.68 7.90 -41.44
C ARG A 170 -9.07 9.21 -40.91
N ILE A 171 -7.89 9.15 -40.31
CA ILE A 171 -7.17 10.35 -39.84
C ILE A 171 -6.86 11.29 -41.02
N ARG A 172 -6.35 10.76 -42.13
CA ARG A 172 -6.07 11.53 -43.35
C ARG A 172 -7.32 12.16 -43.98
N LYS A 173 -8.50 11.57 -43.74
CA LYS A 173 -9.81 12.12 -44.14
C LYS A 173 -10.40 13.13 -43.15
N GLY A 174 -9.64 13.54 -42.12
CA GLY A 174 -10.05 14.56 -41.16
C GLY A 174 -10.69 14.02 -39.87
N ALA A 175 -10.62 12.71 -39.61
CA ALA A 175 -11.06 12.19 -38.32
C ALA A 175 -10.16 12.71 -37.17
N VAL A 176 -10.78 13.15 -36.08
CA VAL A 176 -10.07 13.67 -34.90
C VAL A 176 -9.24 12.55 -34.27
N PHE A 177 -7.90 12.72 -34.25
CA PHE A 177 -6.95 11.73 -33.77
C PHE A 177 -7.29 11.24 -32.35
N GLY A 178 -7.52 12.16 -31.42
CA GLY A 178 -7.79 11.83 -30.02
C GLY A 178 -9.03 10.95 -29.82
N ARG A 179 -10.09 11.16 -30.62
CA ARG A 179 -11.29 10.30 -30.57
C ARG A 179 -10.98 8.89 -31.04
N LEU A 180 -10.21 8.75 -32.11
CA LEU A 180 -9.78 7.44 -32.60
C LEU A 180 -8.84 6.76 -31.62
N ALA A 181 -7.94 7.51 -30.97
CA ALA A 181 -7.08 6.98 -29.93
C ALA A 181 -7.90 6.43 -28.76
N SER A 182 -8.87 7.20 -28.25
CA SER A 182 -9.73 6.73 -27.15
C SER A 182 -10.63 5.56 -27.51
N GLN A 183 -11.03 5.40 -28.76
CA GLN A 183 -11.86 4.28 -29.20
C GLN A 183 -11.02 3.03 -29.49
N LEU A 184 -9.95 3.19 -30.28
CA LEU A 184 -9.29 2.10 -30.98
C LEU A 184 -7.92 1.73 -30.39
N SER A 185 -7.27 2.63 -29.64
CA SER A 185 -5.96 2.32 -29.08
C SER A 185 -6.06 1.15 -28.08
N GLU A 186 -5.04 0.32 -28.10
CA GLU A 186 -4.84 -0.81 -27.20
C GLU A 186 -3.77 -0.51 -26.14
N ASP A 187 -3.28 0.73 -26.07
CA ASP A 187 -2.44 1.21 -24.99
C ASP A 187 -3.31 1.70 -23.80
N PRO A 188 -3.33 0.98 -22.66
CA PRO A 188 -4.13 1.37 -21.51
C PRO A 188 -3.67 2.69 -20.89
N GLY A 189 -2.40 3.08 -21.08
CA GLY A 189 -1.81 4.27 -20.46
C GLY A 189 -2.24 5.58 -21.10
N SER A 190 -2.48 5.60 -22.42
CA SER A 190 -2.81 6.83 -23.17
C SER A 190 -4.23 6.84 -23.75
N LYS A 191 -4.89 5.68 -23.90
CA LYS A 191 -6.25 5.60 -24.48
C LYS A 191 -7.26 6.50 -23.74
N THR A 192 -7.21 6.50 -22.42
CA THR A 192 -8.10 7.30 -21.56
C THR A 192 -7.81 8.79 -21.63
N ASP A 193 -6.63 9.17 -22.13
CA ASP A 193 -6.18 10.55 -22.32
C ASP A 193 -6.03 10.90 -23.81
N SER A 194 -6.98 10.47 -24.65
CA SER A 194 -6.99 10.80 -26.10
C SER A 194 -5.68 10.47 -26.84
N GLY A 195 -4.94 9.45 -26.38
CA GLY A 195 -3.68 9.02 -26.96
C GLY A 195 -2.46 9.86 -26.55
N TYR A 196 -2.61 10.88 -25.69
CA TYR A 196 -1.48 11.70 -25.24
C TYR A 196 -0.48 10.87 -24.42
N LEU A 197 0.80 11.09 -24.72
CA LEU A 197 1.92 10.52 -23.99
C LEU A 197 2.56 11.59 -23.09
N PRO A 198 3.18 11.18 -21.96
CA PRO A 198 3.88 12.13 -21.09
C PRO A 198 4.94 12.92 -21.86
N LEU A 199 5.07 14.22 -21.55
CA LEU A 199 6.15 15.06 -22.05
C LEU A 199 7.50 14.40 -21.72
N GLY A 200 8.41 14.38 -22.71
CA GLY A 200 9.72 13.81 -22.48
C GLY A 200 10.73 14.13 -23.57
N PRO A 201 12.02 13.87 -23.25
CA PRO A 201 13.11 14.08 -24.18
C PRO A 201 13.21 12.93 -25.19
N ARG A 202 14.09 13.12 -26.18
CA ARG A 202 14.48 12.06 -27.12
C ARG A 202 15.09 10.88 -26.38
N GLY A 203 14.85 9.66 -26.88
CA GLY A 203 15.31 8.42 -26.25
C GLY A 203 14.40 7.91 -25.13
N ARG A 204 13.27 8.57 -24.84
CA ARG A 204 12.27 8.09 -23.88
C ARG A 204 11.54 6.83 -24.35
N PHE A 205 11.40 6.66 -25.66
CA PHE A 205 10.67 5.54 -26.28
C PHE A 205 11.62 4.59 -27.03
N VAL A 206 11.11 3.40 -27.39
CA VAL A 206 11.87 2.45 -28.22
C VAL A 206 12.30 3.10 -29.54
N ALA A 207 13.48 2.72 -30.04
CA ALA A 207 14.15 3.45 -31.12
C ALA A 207 13.29 3.72 -32.38
N SER A 208 12.49 2.75 -32.83
CA SER A 208 11.62 2.95 -34.01
C SER A 208 10.47 3.92 -33.76
N PHE A 209 9.89 3.91 -32.55
CA PHE A 209 8.89 4.88 -32.13
C PHE A 209 9.52 6.27 -32.03
N ASP A 210 10.63 6.38 -31.29
CA ASP A 210 11.28 7.65 -31.00
C ASP A 210 11.76 8.33 -32.29
N SER A 211 12.43 7.59 -33.18
CA SER A 211 12.86 8.12 -34.48
C SER A 211 11.69 8.67 -35.31
N ALA A 212 10.57 7.93 -35.38
CA ALA A 212 9.40 8.35 -36.14
C ALA A 212 8.61 9.49 -35.48
N ALA A 213 8.56 9.56 -34.14
CA ALA A 213 7.90 10.64 -33.43
C ALA A 213 8.68 11.96 -33.58
N TRP A 214 10.01 11.89 -33.46
CA TRP A 214 10.88 13.06 -33.47
C TRP A 214 11.09 13.66 -34.87
N SER A 215 10.76 12.94 -35.94
CA SER A 215 10.75 13.47 -37.31
C SER A 215 9.46 14.22 -37.67
N LEU A 216 8.44 14.20 -36.80
CA LEU A 216 7.18 14.90 -37.06
C LEU A 216 7.29 16.39 -36.80
N GLU A 217 6.73 17.18 -37.72
CA GLU A 217 6.45 18.59 -37.55
C GLU A 217 5.18 18.83 -36.72
N PRO A 218 5.01 20.02 -36.12
CA PRO A 218 3.77 20.39 -35.43
C PRO A 218 2.52 20.15 -36.28
N GLY A 219 1.53 19.47 -35.70
CA GLY A 219 0.28 19.06 -36.36
C GLY A 219 0.40 17.78 -37.20
N GLN A 220 1.61 17.28 -37.48
CA GLN A 220 1.82 16.16 -38.39
C GLN A 220 1.46 14.82 -37.75
N THR A 221 0.96 13.90 -38.59
CA THR A 221 0.73 12.49 -38.26
C THR A 221 1.67 11.60 -39.08
N SER A 222 2.25 10.57 -38.46
CA SER A 222 3.13 9.60 -39.10
C SER A 222 2.39 8.65 -40.03
N GLY A 223 3.15 7.85 -40.79
CA GLY A 223 2.66 6.57 -41.30
C GLY A 223 2.44 5.54 -40.17
N VAL A 224 2.13 4.30 -40.54
CA VAL A 224 2.12 3.19 -39.58
C VAL A 224 3.56 2.83 -39.23
N VAL A 225 3.89 2.94 -37.95
CA VAL A 225 5.23 2.66 -37.38
C VAL A 225 5.18 1.31 -36.68
N GLU A 226 6.08 0.42 -37.05
CA GLU A 226 6.21 -0.88 -36.39
C GLU A 226 7.20 -0.81 -35.22
N THR A 227 6.82 -1.41 -34.09
CA THR A 227 7.65 -1.57 -32.91
C THR A 227 7.49 -2.99 -32.36
N PRO A 228 8.30 -3.41 -31.37
CA PRO A 228 8.10 -4.69 -30.69
C PRO A 228 6.74 -4.84 -29.99
N TYR A 229 6.00 -3.75 -29.79
CA TYR A 229 4.66 -3.75 -29.17
C TYR A 229 3.53 -3.86 -30.19
N GLY A 230 3.81 -3.65 -31.48
CA GLY A 230 2.84 -3.71 -32.56
C GLY A 230 2.94 -2.52 -33.50
N TYR A 231 1.78 -2.06 -33.99
CA TYR A 231 1.69 -0.98 -34.97
C TYR A 231 1.17 0.29 -34.33
N HIS A 232 1.87 1.39 -34.58
CA HIS A 232 1.56 2.70 -34.02
C HIS A 232 1.24 3.69 -35.13
N ILE A 233 0.30 4.59 -34.85
CA ILE A 233 0.16 5.85 -35.59
C ILE A 233 0.50 6.94 -34.61
N LEU A 234 1.44 7.82 -34.97
CA LEU A 234 1.98 8.86 -34.10
C LEU A 234 1.52 10.23 -34.59
N ARG A 235 1.34 11.17 -33.69
CA ARG A 235 1.04 12.56 -34.01
C ARG A 235 1.83 13.49 -33.10
N ARG A 236 2.36 14.58 -33.64
CA ARG A 236 2.89 15.70 -32.87
C ARG A 236 1.86 16.82 -32.88
N PRO A 237 1.15 17.09 -31.77
CA PRO A 237 0.19 18.20 -31.71
C PRO A 237 0.85 19.58 -31.88
N GLY A 238 0.07 20.56 -32.36
CA GLY A 238 0.49 21.96 -32.41
C GLY A 238 0.55 22.60 -31.03
N LEU A 239 1.25 23.73 -30.89
CA LEU A 239 1.42 24.45 -29.62
C LEU A 239 0.09 24.70 -28.90
N GLU A 240 -0.92 25.23 -29.61
CA GLU A 240 -2.21 25.54 -28.99
C GLU A 240 -2.92 24.32 -28.41
N GLU A 241 -2.73 23.13 -28.99
CA GLU A 241 -3.34 21.89 -28.48
C GLU A 241 -2.67 21.38 -27.21
N VAL A 242 -1.40 21.74 -26.98
CA VAL A 242 -0.62 21.29 -25.82
C VAL A 242 -0.28 22.41 -24.83
N ARG A 243 -0.69 23.65 -25.10
CA ARG A 243 -0.35 24.84 -24.30
C ARG A 243 -0.67 24.64 -22.83
N GLU A 244 -1.87 24.17 -22.51
CA GLU A 244 -2.31 23.88 -21.15
C GLU A 244 -1.44 22.77 -20.51
N ARG A 245 -1.23 21.65 -21.22
CA ARG A 245 -0.41 20.53 -20.73
C ARG A 245 1.04 20.92 -20.46
N LEU A 246 1.62 21.77 -21.29
CA LEU A 246 2.97 22.31 -21.11
C LEU A 246 3.00 23.31 -19.95
N GLY A 247 1.96 24.13 -19.80
CA GLY A 247 1.77 25.02 -18.66
C GLY A 247 1.73 24.24 -17.35
N ASP A 248 0.87 23.23 -17.26
CA ASP A 248 0.75 22.35 -16.09
C ASP A 248 2.06 21.64 -15.77
N HIS A 249 2.77 21.18 -16.80
CA HIS A 249 4.08 20.56 -16.63
C HIS A 249 5.10 21.53 -16.03
N LEU A 250 5.18 22.75 -16.57
CA LEU A 250 6.09 23.79 -16.07
C LEU A 250 5.75 24.21 -14.65
N VAL A 251 4.47 24.39 -14.33
CA VAL A 251 4.00 24.68 -12.97
C VAL A 251 4.39 23.54 -12.03
N THR A 252 4.21 22.29 -12.44
CA THR A 252 4.58 21.12 -11.64
C THR A 252 6.10 21.04 -11.42
N GLN A 253 6.91 21.24 -12.47
CA GLN A 253 8.37 21.21 -12.35
C GLN A 253 8.93 22.38 -11.53
N ALA A 254 8.41 23.58 -11.76
CA ALA A 254 8.74 24.75 -10.96
C ALA A 254 8.38 24.48 -9.49
N GLY A 255 7.17 23.97 -9.22
CA GLY A 255 6.73 23.58 -7.89
C GLY A 255 7.71 22.62 -7.20
N MET A 256 8.07 21.50 -7.85
CA MET A 256 9.02 20.53 -7.28
C MET A 256 10.40 21.15 -6.98
N ARG A 257 10.94 21.98 -7.89
CA ARG A 257 12.22 22.64 -7.67
C ARG A 257 12.12 23.64 -6.52
N LEU A 258 11.04 24.40 -6.48
CA LEU A 258 10.77 25.40 -5.44
C LEU A 258 10.54 24.75 -4.07
N ASP A 259 9.96 23.55 -4.03
CA ASP A 259 9.85 22.74 -2.80
C ASP A 259 11.21 22.32 -2.28
N SER A 260 12.06 21.75 -3.15
CA SER A 260 13.43 21.37 -2.77
C SER A 260 14.20 22.57 -2.24
N VAL A 261 14.20 23.68 -2.98
CA VAL A 261 14.89 24.92 -2.57
C VAL A 261 14.34 25.45 -1.25
N TYR A 262 13.02 25.41 -1.05
CA TYR A 262 12.41 25.86 0.20
C TYR A 262 12.82 24.96 1.37
N MET A 263 12.76 23.64 1.23
CA MET A 263 13.16 22.71 2.29
C MET A 263 14.65 22.85 2.64
N ASP A 264 15.51 23.03 1.64
CA ASP A 264 16.93 23.31 1.86
C ASP A 264 17.13 24.65 2.57
N SER A 265 16.35 25.67 2.20
CA SER A 265 16.38 26.97 2.87
C SER A 265 15.94 26.88 4.34
N LEU A 266 14.96 26.03 4.67
CA LEU A 266 14.53 25.78 6.05
C LEU A 266 15.68 25.20 6.87
N ALA A 267 16.37 24.20 6.33
CA ALA A 267 17.50 23.58 6.99
C ALA A 267 18.64 24.58 7.24
N ALA A 268 18.98 25.38 6.24
CA ALA A 268 20.02 26.40 6.33
C ALA A 268 19.65 27.53 7.31
N ALA A 269 18.44 28.11 7.20
CA ALA A 269 17.98 29.20 8.04
C ALA A 269 17.89 28.81 9.52
N ASN A 270 17.58 27.54 9.81
CA ASN A 270 17.48 27.01 11.17
C ASN A 270 18.75 26.28 11.63
N GLN A 271 19.85 26.36 10.88
CA GLN A 271 21.15 25.78 11.23
C GLN A 271 21.05 24.30 11.64
N THR A 272 20.30 23.49 10.87
CA THR A 272 20.06 22.09 11.23
C THR A 272 21.36 21.29 11.32
N LYS A 273 21.57 20.59 12.42
CA LYS A 273 22.76 19.76 12.69
C LYS A 273 22.35 18.35 13.09
N LEU A 274 22.78 17.37 12.30
CA LEU A 274 22.57 15.95 12.56
C LEU A 274 23.46 15.49 13.72
N THR A 275 22.91 14.70 14.65
CA THR A 275 23.69 14.04 15.70
C THR A 275 24.45 12.85 15.11
N GLY A 276 25.76 12.74 15.39
CA GLY A 276 26.62 11.74 14.74
C GLY A 276 26.20 10.27 14.91
N ASN A 277 25.50 9.93 16.01
CA ASN A 277 24.99 8.58 16.27
C ASN A 277 23.48 8.41 15.98
N ALA A 278 22.87 9.34 15.23
CA ALA A 278 21.44 9.30 14.94
C ALA A 278 20.97 7.97 14.29
N PRO A 279 21.69 7.36 13.32
CA PRO A 279 21.30 6.05 12.75
C PRO A 279 21.15 4.95 13.79
N ALA A 280 22.10 4.83 14.72
CA ALA A 280 22.05 3.83 15.77
C ALA A 280 20.85 4.07 16.71
N ILE A 281 20.60 5.33 17.11
CA ILE A 281 19.45 5.68 17.95
C ILE A 281 18.14 5.34 17.25
N MET A 282 18.00 5.65 15.95
CA MET A 282 16.79 5.36 15.17
C MET A 282 16.53 3.86 15.05
N ARG A 283 17.57 3.03 14.81
CA ARG A 283 17.40 1.57 14.76
C ARG A 283 16.93 1.02 16.10
N THR A 284 17.58 1.42 17.21
CA THR A 284 17.15 1.02 18.55
C THR A 284 15.72 1.48 18.86
N ALA A 285 15.32 2.65 18.37
CA ALA A 285 13.96 3.17 18.55
C ALA A 285 12.91 2.38 17.77
N ILE A 286 13.23 1.91 16.55
CA ILE A 286 12.37 1.02 15.76
C ILE A 286 12.26 -0.36 16.43
N GLU A 287 13.34 -0.86 17.02
CA GLU A 287 13.35 -2.13 17.75
C GLU A 287 12.57 -2.06 19.07
N ASN A 288 12.63 -0.92 19.76
CA ASN A 288 11.98 -0.72 21.06
C ASN A 288 11.08 0.53 21.08
N PRO A 289 9.93 0.52 20.36
CA PRO A 289 9.07 1.70 20.23
C PRO A 289 8.53 2.22 21.58
N SER A 290 8.24 1.32 22.53
CA SER A 290 7.71 1.64 23.86
C SER A 290 8.67 2.46 24.73
N GLU A 291 9.98 2.29 24.55
CA GLU A 291 11.00 3.09 25.22
C GLU A 291 11.35 4.34 24.40
N ALA A 292 11.29 4.23 23.07
CA ALA A 292 11.53 5.36 22.17
C ALA A 292 10.57 6.53 22.40
N VAL A 293 9.28 6.26 22.67
CA VAL A 293 8.26 7.30 22.92
C VAL A 293 8.51 8.13 24.19
N LYS A 294 9.42 7.67 25.07
CA LYS A 294 9.82 8.36 26.31
C LYS A 294 11.15 9.10 26.18
N SER A 295 11.83 8.99 25.03
CA SER A 295 13.21 9.46 24.85
C SER A 295 13.26 10.79 24.11
N ASP A 296 13.79 11.82 24.76
CA ASP A 296 14.01 13.14 24.16
C ASP A 296 15.42 13.29 23.56
N LYS A 297 16.12 12.18 23.28
CA LYS A 297 17.45 12.22 22.64
C LYS A 297 17.36 12.89 21.27
N ALA A 298 18.18 13.90 21.03
CA ALA A 298 18.17 14.65 19.77
C ALA A 298 18.80 13.84 18.62
N LEU A 299 18.06 13.69 17.53
CA LEU A 299 18.52 13.13 16.25
C LEU A 299 19.02 14.23 15.31
N VAL A 300 18.31 15.37 15.27
CA VAL A 300 18.69 16.57 14.51
C VAL A 300 18.40 17.79 15.38
N GLN A 301 19.40 18.62 15.62
CA GLN A 301 19.27 19.90 16.34
C GLN A 301 19.00 21.03 15.36
N TYR A 302 18.24 22.04 15.77
CA TYR A 302 18.01 23.25 14.98
C TYR A 302 17.68 24.44 15.89
N VAL A 303 17.70 25.66 15.35
CA VAL A 303 17.36 26.86 16.13
C VAL A 303 15.94 26.75 16.67
N GLY A 304 15.81 26.82 18.00
CA GLY A 304 14.53 26.72 18.70
C GLY A 304 14.06 25.29 19.02
N GLY A 305 14.86 24.25 18.78
CA GLY A 305 14.48 22.89 19.18
C GLY A 305 15.34 21.76 18.61
N ALA A 306 14.77 20.56 18.60
CA ALA A 306 15.38 19.39 17.99
C ALA A 306 14.30 18.41 17.51
N LEU A 307 14.61 17.62 16.50
CA LEU A 307 13.91 16.37 16.23
C LEU A 307 14.43 15.33 17.22
N THR A 308 13.57 14.86 18.12
CA THR A 308 13.93 13.87 19.14
C THR A 308 13.62 12.44 18.71
N THR A 309 14.11 11.46 19.47
CA THR A 309 13.74 10.04 19.32
C THR A 309 12.23 9.82 19.45
N ARG A 310 11.59 10.51 20.40
CA ARG A 310 10.12 10.56 20.55
C ARG A 310 9.43 11.06 19.29
N ASP A 311 9.89 12.16 18.71
CA ASP A 311 9.29 12.73 17.50
C ASP A 311 9.44 11.79 16.32
N PHE A 312 10.62 11.20 16.18
CA PHE A 312 10.91 10.20 15.16
C PHE A 312 9.98 9.00 15.24
N ILE A 313 9.82 8.39 16.42
CA ILE A 313 8.95 7.21 16.53
C ILE A 313 7.48 7.59 16.38
N ARG A 314 7.07 8.79 16.80
CA ARG A 314 5.72 9.34 16.53
C ARG A 314 5.46 9.38 15.03
N TRP A 315 6.40 9.92 14.25
CA TRP A 315 6.30 9.94 12.78
C TRP A 315 6.30 8.55 12.16
N VAL A 316 7.20 7.66 12.58
CA VAL A 316 7.27 6.28 12.08
C VAL A 316 5.96 5.53 12.35
N ASN A 317 5.33 5.74 13.50
CA ASN A 317 4.05 5.12 13.83
C ASN A 317 2.88 5.67 12.99
N ALA A 318 2.96 6.90 12.49
CA ALA A 318 1.95 7.43 11.57
C ALA A 318 2.13 6.94 10.13
N LEU A 319 3.30 6.40 9.78
CA LEU A 319 3.53 5.85 8.45
C LEU A 319 2.88 4.46 8.29
N PRO A 320 2.50 4.07 7.07
CA PRO A 320 2.05 2.73 6.79
C PRO A 320 3.09 1.65 7.22
N PRO A 321 2.66 0.46 7.70
CA PRO A 321 3.56 -0.53 8.30
C PRO A 321 4.73 -0.98 7.41
N GLN A 322 4.59 -0.92 6.09
CA GLN A 322 5.67 -1.30 5.15
C GLN A 322 6.91 -0.40 5.24
N TYR A 323 6.80 0.82 5.79
CA TYR A 323 7.91 1.75 5.88
C TYR A 323 8.86 1.43 7.03
N SER A 324 8.35 0.96 8.18
CA SER A 324 9.19 0.62 9.34
C SER A 324 10.16 -0.52 9.03
N GLY A 325 9.73 -1.51 8.26
CA GLY A 325 10.59 -2.60 7.77
C GLY A 325 11.73 -2.10 6.89
N ARG A 326 11.47 -1.14 5.99
CA ARG A 326 12.51 -0.54 5.13
C ARG A 326 13.51 0.29 5.92
N LEU A 327 13.04 1.04 6.92
CA LEU A 327 13.90 1.84 7.79
C LEU A 327 14.85 0.96 8.61
N ARG A 328 14.40 -0.23 9.05
CA ARG A 328 15.24 -1.17 9.79
C ARG A 328 16.45 -1.65 8.98
N THR A 329 16.26 -1.86 7.68
CA THR A 329 17.30 -2.35 6.76
C THR A 329 18.04 -1.23 6.03
N ALA A 330 17.73 0.04 6.31
CA ALA A 330 18.35 1.17 5.64
C ALA A 330 19.80 1.38 6.11
N ASP A 331 20.67 1.80 5.18
CA ASP A 331 22.02 2.22 5.51
C ASP A 331 22.03 3.55 6.30
N ASP A 332 23.17 3.88 6.88
CA ASP A 332 23.31 5.10 7.70
C ASP A 332 23.05 6.38 6.91
N SER A 333 23.38 6.41 5.61
CA SER A 333 23.15 7.58 4.76
C SER A 333 21.65 7.83 4.56
N ALA A 334 20.90 6.79 4.22
CA ALA A 334 19.46 6.83 4.06
C ALA A 334 18.76 7.21 5.37
N LEU A 335 19.18 6.65 6.50
CA LEU A 335 18.67 7.03 7.82
C LEU A 335 18.96 8.50 8.16
N ASN A 336 20.17 8.98 7.85
CA ASN A 336 20.52 10.39 8.04
C ASN A 336 19.68 11.33 7.18
N GLN A 337 19.42 10.96 5.92
CA GLN A 337 18.53 11.72 5.04
C GLN A 337 17.09 11.73 5.56
N PHE A 338 16.61 10.59 6.04
CA PHE A 338 15.29 10.48 6.65
C PHE A 338 15.15 11.35 7.90
N ALA A 339 16.13 11.34 8.80
CA ALA A 339 16.14 12.21 9.98
C ALA A 339 16.12 13.70 9.60
N LYS A 340 16.90 14.10 8.58
CA LYS A 340 16.88 15.48 8.08
C LYS A 340 15.53 15.86 7.48
N ALA A 341 14.92 14.97 6.69
CA ALA A 341 13.61 15.18 6.10
C ALA A 341 12.52 15.36 7.18
N LEU A 342 12.56 14.56 8.25
CA LEU A 342 11.65 14.72 9.39
C LEU A 342 11.87 16.05 10.12
N ALA A 343 13.11 16.47 10.31
CA ALA A 343 13.43 17.75 10.93
C ALA A 343 12.93 18.93 10.06
N GLN A 344 13.14 18.87 8.74
CA GLN A 344 12.60 19.86 7.80
C GLN A 344 11.08 19.90 7.83
N ASN A 345 10.41 18.74 7.91
CA ASN A 345 8.97 18.68 8.02
C ASN A 345 8.45 19.29 9.34
N ALA A 346 9.14 19.06 10.46
CA ALA A 346 8.82 19.70 11.74
C ALA A 346 8.96 21.24 11.65
N LEU A 347 10.02 21.73 11.01
CA LEU A 347 10.21 23.16 10.75
C LEU A 347 9.14 23.74 9.83
N LEU A 348 8.72 22.99 8.79
CA LEU A 348 7.64 23.40 7.91
C LEU A 348 6.32 23.57 8.67
N LEU A 349 5.97 22.62 9.54
CA LEU A 349 4.75 22.70 10.35
C LEU A 349 4.81 23.85 11.35
N ARG A 350 5.97 24.12 11.94
CA ARG A 350 6.21 25.29 12.80
C ARG A 350 5.98 26.60 12.03
N ASP A 351 6.54 26.70 10.83
CA ASP A 351 6.39 27.89 9.98
C ASP A 351 4.94 28.06 9.50
N ALA A 352 4.24 26.96 9.21
CA ALA A 352 2.80 26.98 8.92
C ALA A 352 2.00 27.58 10.08
N GLU A 353 2.28 27.16 11.32
CA GLU A 353 1.61 27.68 12.51
C GLU A 353 1.95 29.15 12.76
N ALA A 354 3.22 29.55 12.60
CA ALA A 354 3.66 30.94 12.69
C ALA A 354 3.03 31.82 11.60
N GLY A 355 2.78 31.26 10.42
CA GLY A 355 2.06 31.87 9.31
C GLY A 355 0.54 31.93 9.49
N GLY A 356 0.02 31.50 10.65
CA GLY A 356 -1.41 31.52 10.95
C GLY A 356 -2.22 30.38 10.35
N ILE A 357 -1.58 29.36 9.78
CA ILE A 357 -2.28 28.18 9.26
C ILE A 357 -2.87 27.38 10.43
N ARG A 358 -4.20 27.33 10.46
CA ARG A 358 -4.99 26.58 11.44
C ARG A 358 -6.08 25.80 10.71
N LEU A 359 -6.65 24.82 11.40
CA LEU A 359 -7.90 24.21 10.97
C LEU A 359 -9.05 25.16 11.35
N THR A 360 -10.08 25.21 10.52
CA THR A 360 -11.33 25.90 10.87
C THR A 360 -12.12 25.10 11.90
N SER A 361 -13.07 25.75 12.58
CA SER A 361 -13.95 25.07 13.54
C SER A 361 -14.79 23.97 12.88
N GLU A 362 -15.20 24.15 11.63
CA GLU A 362 -15.96 23.17 10.86
C GLU A 362 -15.12 21.93 10.55
N GLU A 363 -13.90 22.12 10.04
CA GLU A 363 -12.98 21.01 9.77
C GLU A 363 -12.61 20.23 11.03
N TRP A 364 -12.38 20.95 12.14
CA TRP A 364 -12.13 20.32 13.42
C TRP A 364 -13.32 19.48 13.89
N THR A 365 -14.53 20.01 13.72
CA THR A 365 -15.77 19.31 14.05
C THR A 365 -15.92 18.04 13.21
N GLU A 366 -15.68 18.14 11.89
CA GLU A 366 -15.76 17.00 10.98
C GLU A 366 -14.74 15.92 11.34
N LEU A 367 -13.46 16.27 11.53
CA LEU A 367 -12.41 15.32 11.93
C LEU A 367 -12.75 14.62 13.25
N THR A 368 -13.25 15.38 14.23
CA THR A 368 -13.66 14.85 15.53
C THR A 368 -14.82 13.88 15.39
N GLN A 369 -15.84 14.21 14.59
CA GLN A 369 -16.98 13.34 14.33
C GLN A 369 -16.55 12.05 13.61
N GLN A 370 -15.70 12.16 12.58
CA GLN A 370 -15.16 11.00 11.87
C GLN A 370 -14.33 10.10 12.80
N TYR A 371 -13.54 10.69 13.71
CA TYR A 371 -12.80 9.93 14.72
C TYR A 371 -13.73 9.19 15.69
N ARG A 372 -14.73 9.88 16.26
CA ARG A 372 -15.70 9.27 17.17
C ARG A 372 -16.52 8.18 16.50
N ALA A 373 -16.99 8.40 15.29
CA ALA A 373 -17.72 7.40 14.51
C ALA A 373 -16.88 6.12 14.26
N ARG A 374 -15.57 6.28 14.01
CA ARG A 374 -14.64 5.14 13.89
C ARG A 374 -14.54 4.35 15.20
N LEU A 375 -14.40 5.04 16.33
CA LEU A 375 -14.38 4.41 17.65
C LEU A 375 -15.68 3.67 17.96
N ASP A 376 -16.83 4.32 17.74
CA ASP A 376 -18.14 3.74 18.04
C ASP A 376 -18.44 2.52 17.17
N THR A 377 -18.03 2.56 15.89
CA THR A 377 -18.10 1.39 15.00
C THR A 377 -17.29 0.22 15.57
N LEU A 378 -16.05 0.48 16.00
CA LEU A 378 -15.18 -0.57 16.55
C LEU A 378 -15.72 -1.12 17.88
N ARG A 379 -16.21 -0.25 18.77
CA ARG A 379 -16.88 -0.66 20.02
C ARG A 379 -18.07 -1.56 19.73
N THR A 380 -18.90 -1.18 18.76
CA THR A 380 -20.08 -1.95 18.36
C THR A 380 -19.69 -3.30 17.78
N ASP A 381 -18.73 -3.34 16.85
CA ASP A 381 -18.24 -4.57 16.22
C ASP A 381 -17.67 -5.57 17.26
N MET A 382 -17.06 -5.06 18.34
CA MET A 382 -16.54 -5.88 19.45
C MET A 382 -17.59 -6.19 20.52
N GLY A 383 -18.74 -5.51 20.55
CA GLY A 383 -19.75 -5.67 21.60
C GLY A 383 -19.39 -4.95 22.91
N LEU A 384 -18.56 -3.91 22.82
CA LEU A 384 -18.13 -3.05 23.94
C LEU A 384 -19.10 -1.89 24.24
N SER A 385 -20.22 -1.82 23.52
CA SER A 385 -21.31 -0.87 23.79
C SER A 385 -22.34 -1.40 24.79
N ALA A 386 -22.06 -2.55 25.41
CA ALA A 386 -22.96 -3.23 26.33
C ALA A 386 -23.07 -2.45 27.66
N PRO A 387 -24.28 -2.15 28.16
CA PRO A 387 -24.48 -1.30 29.34
C PRO A 387 -23.85 -1.87 30.62
N GLU A 388 -23.67 -3.18 30.70
CA GLU A 388 -23.02 -3.88 31.81
C GLU A 388 -21.55 -3.47 31.98
N LEU A 389 -20.91 -2.97 30.92
CA LEU A 389 -19.53 -2.48 30.98
C LEU A 389 -19.43 -1.09 31.63
N SER A 390 -20.53 -0.33 31.68
CA SER A 390 -20.63 0.97 32.32
C SER A 390 -21.34 0.95 33.69
N ASP A 391 -21.80 -0.22 34.15
CA ASP A 391 -22.50 -0.36 35.42
C ASP A 391 -21.53 -0.26 36.61
N GLU A 392 -21.49 0.92 37.25
CA GLU A 392 -20.61 1.18 38.40
C GLU A 392 -20.92 0.32 39.64
N SER A 393 -22.08 -0.35 39.68
CA SER A 393 -22.39 -1.31 40.75
C SER A 393 -21.60 -2.62 40.62
N VAL A 394 -21.11 -2.92 39.42
CA VAL A 394 -20.25 -4.08 39.14
C VAL A 394 -18.79 -3.68 39.34
N PRO A 395 -18.00 -4.43 40.16
CA PRO A 395 -16.58 -4.15 40.36
C PRO A 395 -15.83 -4.04 39.03
N GLU A 396 -14.92 -3.06 38.94
CA GLU A 396 -14.13 -2.80 37.72
C GLU A 396 -13.47 -4.06 37.17
N GLY A 397 -12.89 -4.91 38.03
CA GLY A 397 -12.26 -6.16 37.61
C GLY A 397 -13.22 -7.12 36.91
N GLN A 398 -14.48 -7.21 37.36
CA GLN A 398 -15.48 -8.05 36.71
C GLN A 398 -15.91 -7.47 35.36
N ARG A 399 -16.07 -6.14 35.28
CA ARG A 399 -16.36 -5.45 34.01
C ARG A 399 -15.20 -5.58 33.02
N ALA A 400 -13.96 -5.49 33.49
CA ALA A 400 -12.75 -5.70 32.69
C ALA A 400 -12.67 -7.13 32.15
N SER A 401 -12.94 -8.16 32.97
CA SER A 401 -13.03 -9.55 32.49
C SER A 401 -14.14 -9.73 31.45
N LEU A 402 -15.31 -9.13 31.66
CA LEU A 402 -16.40 -9.17 30.66
C LEU A 402 -15.97 -8.50 29.35
N ALA A 403 -15.32 -7.34 29.41
CA ALA A 403 -14.81 -6.64 28.25
C ALA A 403 -13.75 -7.47 27.50
N ALA A 404 -12.85 -8.13 28.23
CA ALA A 404 -11.84 -9.03 27.65
C ALA A 404 -12.49 -10.21 26.92
N LEU A 405 -13.54 -10.82 27.50
CA LEU A 405 -14.32 -11.88 26.84
C LEU A 405 -14.99 -11.39 25.55
N LYS A 406 -15.46 -10.14 25.50
CA LYS A 406 -16.01 -9.53 24.27
C LYS A 406 -14.95 -9.39 23.19
N VAL A 407 -13.72 -8.96 23.56
CA VAL A 407 -12.59 -8.89 22.64
C VAL A 407 -12.20 -10.28 22.11
N GLU A 408 -12.13 -11.29 22.97
CA GLU A 408 -11.86 -12.67 22.56
C GLU A 408 -12.92 -13.20 21.57
N ALA A 409 -14.19 -12.97 21.86
CA ALA A 409 -15.28 -13.35 20.97
C ALA A 409 -15.20 -12.63 19.62
N TYR A 410 -14.66 -11.41 19.58
CA TYR A 410 -14.40 -10.71 18.32
C TYR A 410 -13.26 -11.36 17.53
N PHE A 411 -12.15 -11.73 18.19
CA PHE A 411 -11.07 -12.49 17.54
C PHE A 411 -11.54 -13.85 17.00
N ASP A 412 -12.45 -14.53 17.70
CA ASP A 412 -13.05 -15.77 17.18
C ASP A 412 -13.87 -15.50 15.91
N ARG A 413 -14.68 -14.43 15.88
CA ARG A 413 -15.41 -14.03 14.66
C ARG A 413 -14.47 -13.66 13.51
N LEU A 414 -13.33 -13.02 13.80
CA LEU A 414 -12.30 -12.72 12.79
C LEU A 414 -11.72 -14.01 12.22
N ASN A 415 -11.34 -14.97 13.08
CA ASN A 415 -10.77 -16.25 12.68
C ASN A 415 -11.74 -17.08 11.84
N ASP A 416 -13.04 -17.04 12.16
CA ASP A 416 -14.10 -17.72 11.42
C ASP A 416 -14.48 -17.03 10.09
N GLY A 417 -13.88 -15.87 9.78
CA GLY A 417 -14.26 -15.05 8.62
C GLY A 417 -15.65 -14.39 8.74
N LYS A 418 -16.26 -14.43 9.93
CA LYS A 418 -17.55 -13.79 10.24
C LYS A 418 -17.42 -12.29 10.52
N SER A 419 -16.20 -11.77 10.60
CA SER A 419 -15.90 -10.35 10.80
C SER A 419 -14.65 -9.95 10.03
N ARG A 420 -14.52 -8.66 9.75
CA ARG A 420 -13.32 -8.08 9.11
C ARG A 420 -12.53 -7.29 10.14
N LEU A 421 -11.22 -7.44 10.13
CA LEU A 421 -10.32 -6.71 11.02
C LEU A 421 -10.37 -5.21 10.68
N ARG A 422 -10.65 -4.38 11.68
CA ARG A 422 -10.56 -2.91 11.59
C ARG A 422 -9.47 -2.40 12.51
N PRO A 423 -8.21 -2.28 12.04
CA PRO A 423 -7.11 -1.91 12.92
C PRO A 423 -7.36 -0.55 13.57
N LEU A 424 -6.96 -0.41 14.84
CA LEU A 424 -6.91 0.90 15.49
C LEU A 424 -5.94 1.81 14.72
N PRO A 425 -6.28 3.09 14.52
CA PRO A 425 -5.30 4.08 14.07
C PRO A 425 -4.07 4.05 14.99
N ASN A 426 -2.87 3.96 14.43
CA ASN A 426 -1.63 3.80 15.22
C ASN A 426 -1.42 4.91 16.27
N ALA A 427 -1.85 6.14 15.96
CA ALA A 427 -1.80 7.25 16.91
C ALA A 427 -2.69 6.98 18.14
N LEU A 428 -3.87 6.41 17.93
CA LEU A 428 -4.76 5.97 19.01
C LEU A 428 -4.15 4.79 19.78
N SER A 429 -3.59 3.78 19.11
CA SER A 429 -2.87 2.69 19.80
C SER A 429 -1.74 3.23 20.69
N THR A 430 -1.00 4.23 20.21
CA THR A 430 0.08 4.88 20.97
C THR A 430 -0.47 5.59 22.21
N LEU A 431 -1.59 6.32 22.08
CA LEU A 431 -2.26 6.96 23.21
C LEU A 431 -2.71 5.96 24.27
N LEU A 432 -3.36 4.87 23.86
CA LEU A 432 -3.85 3.82 24.77
C LEU A 432 -2.69 3.12 25.50
N ARG A 433 -1.60 2.79 24.80
CA ARG A 433 -0.39 2.22 25.39
C ARG A 433 0.32 3.16 26.36
N GLY A 434 0.11 4.47 26.23
CA GLY A 434 0.58 5.46 27.21
C GLY A 434 -0.27 5.51 28.49
N ARG A 435 -1.55 5.11 28.43
CA ARG A 435 -2.49 5.11 29.56
C ARG A 435 -2.49 3.79 30.35
N PHE A 436 -2.26 2.68 29.67
CA PHE A 436 -2.43 1.35 30.24
C PHE A 436 -1.17 0.48 30.08
N PRO A 437 -0.87 -0.38 31.06
CA PRO A 437 0.27 -1.28 30.97
C PRO A 437 0.04 -2.32 29.86
N SER A 438 1.09 -2.54 29.06
CA SER A 438 1.13 -3.61 28.07
C SER A 438 2.55 -4.11 27.87
N ARG A 439 2.71 -5.38 27.51
CA ARG A 439 4.00 -5.97 27.13
C ARG A 439 3.83 -7.13 26.17
N VAL A 440 4.90 -7.42 25.45
CA VAL A 440 5.02 -8.61 24.60
C VAL A 440 6.19 -9.44 25.13
N ASP A 441 6.03 -10.75 25.13
CA ASP A 441 7.06 -11.69 25.54
C ASP A 441 7.63 -12.42 24.31
N ASN A 442 8.92 -12.24 24.05
CA ASN A 442 9.57 -12.83 22.87
C ASN A 442 9.59 -14.37 22.91
N ALA A 443 9.76 -14.97 24.08
CA ALA A 443 9.76 -16.43 24.22
C ALA A 443 8.35 -16.99 23.97
N GLY A 444 7.31 -16.32 24.47
CA GLY A 444 5.92 -16.65 24.20
C GLY A 444 5.55 -16.47 22.73
N LEU A 445 6.05 -15.42 22.07
CA LEU A 445 5.91 -15.25 20.62
C LEU A 445 6.55 -16.41 19.84
N SER A 446 7.79 -16.77 20.17
CA SER A 446 8.48 -17.90 19.52
C SER A 446 7.73 -19.21 19.72
N ARG A 447 7.22 -19.48 20.93
CA ARG A 447 6.38 -20.64 21.23
C ARG A 447 5.08 -20.64 20.41
N SER A 448 4.41 -19.50 20.32
CA SER A 448 3.17 -19.37 19.53
C SER A 448 3.38 -19.69 18.05
N LEU A 449 4.53 -19.29 17.49
CA LEU A 449 4.87 -19.58 16.10
C LEU A 449 5.07 -21.09 15.87
N GLN A 450 5.79 -21.76 16.79
CA GLN A 450 5.97 -23.21 16.74
C GLN A 450 4.61 -23.93 16.79
N LEU A 451 3.77 -23.59 17.77
CA LEU A 451 2.44 -24.18 17.93
C LEU A 451 1.55 -23.93 16.70
N ALA A 452 1.64 -22.75 16.07
CA ALA A 452 0.87 -22.44 14.86
C ALA A 452 1.31 -23.32 13.68
N GLN A 453 2.61 -23.57 13.54
CA GLN A 453 3.15 -24.45 12.50
C GLN A 453 2.68 -25.89 12.71
N GLU A 454 2.67 -26.37 13.95
CA GLU A 454 2.14 -27.69 14.31
C GLU A 454 0.64 -27.82 13.98
N LEU A 455 -0.16 -26.81 14.30
CA LEU A 455 -1.60 -26.77 13.98
C LEU A 455 -1.85 -26.81 12.47
N VAL A 456 -1.08 -26.06 11.68
CA VAL A 456 -1.20 -26.05 10.21
C VAL A 456 -0.76 -27.40 9.63
N ALA A 457 0.36 -27.96 10.09
CA ALA A 457 0.83 -29.27 9.66
C ALA A 457 -0.20 -30.38 9.95
N ALA A 458 -0.78 -30.39 11.16
CA ALA A 458 -1.81 -31.35 11.54
C ALA A 458 -3.07 -31.24 10.65
N ARG A 459 -3.49 -30.01 10.32
CA ARG A 459 -4.63 -29.78 9.41
C ARG A 459 -4.33 -30.25 7.99
N ASP A 460 -3.14 -29.97 7.48
CA ASP A 460 -2.73 -30.34 6.13
C ASP A 460 -2.60 -31.87 6.02
N SER A 461 -2.03 -32.53 7.03
CA SER A 461 -2.02 -34.00 7.16
C SER A 461 -3.42 -34.61 7.24
N ALA A 462 -4.36 -33.96 7.96
CA ALA A 462 -5.75 -34.42 8.01
C ALA A 462 -6.52 -34.22 6.68
N SER A 463 -6.08 -33.28 5.84
CA SER A 463 -6.64 -33.04 4.51
C SER A 463 -6.04 -33.89 3.39
N GLY A 464 -4.98 -34.66 3.68
CA GLY A 464 -4.26 -35.50 2.72
C GLY A 464 -4.53 -37.00 2.87
N GLY A 465 -5.55 -37.51 2.18
CA GLY A 465 -5.60 -38.90 1.66
C GLY A 465 -5.75 -38.82 0.14
N SER A 466 -4.94 -39.44 -0.72
CA SER A 466 -4.25 -40.73 -0.64
C SER A 466 -2.76 -40.66 -1.03
N PRO A 467 -1.90 -41.57 -0.54
CA PRO A 467 -0.62 -41.86 -1.18
C PRO A 467 -0.84 -42.79 -2.38
N SER A 468 -0.76 -42.25 -3.59
CA SER A 468 -0.54 -43.06 -4.80
C SER A 468 0.92 -43.50 -4.83
N GLY A 469 1.24 -44.52 -4.04
CA GLY A 469 2.56 -45.15 -4.00
C GLY A 469 2.39 -46.58 -3.51
N LEU A 470 2.11 -47.50 -4.43
CA LEU A 470 2.01 -48.94 -4.15
C LEU A 470 3.34 -49.45 -3.56
N PRO A 471 3.33 -50.22 -2.46
CA PRO A 471 4.47 -51.03 -2.05
C PRO A 471 4.59 -52.25 -2.97
N GLY A 472 5.82 -52.56 -3.38
CA GLY A 472 6.13 -53.67 -4.30
C GLY A 472 5.68 -55.03 -3.77
N ALA A 473 5.05 -55.81 -4.65
CA ALA A 473 4.76 -57.23 -4.44
C ALA A 473 5.92 -58.10 -4.98
N PRO A 474 6.28 -59.24 -4.33
CA PRO A 474 7.35 -60.12 -4.79
C PRO A 474 6.95 -60.98 -6.01
N PRO A 475 7.94 -61.57 -6.73
CA PRO A 475 7.74 -62.08 -8.08
C PRO A 475 7.21 -63.52 -8.11
N GLY A 476 6.27 -63.78 -9.03
CA GLY A 476 5.99 -65.12 -9.56
C GLY A 476 4.63 -65.72 -9.21
N ALA A 477 3.64 -65.48 -10.07
CA ALA A 477 2.57 -66.44 -10.37
C ALA A 477 1.91 -66.06 -11.70
N MET A 478 1.79 -67.04 -12.62
CA MET A 478 1.37 -66.87 -14.01
C MET A 478 -0.10 -66.45 -14.17
N ARG A 479 -0.37 -65.69 -15.24
CA ARG A 479 -1.71 -65.28 -15.71
C ARG A 479 -2.52 -66.48 -16.25
N PRO A 480 -3.83 -66.59 -15.97
CA PRO A 480 -4.77 -67.32 -16.81
C PRO A 480 -5.35 -66.41 -17.91
N ALA A 481 -5.61 -67.01 -19.08
CA ALA A 481 -6.00 -66.39 -20.35
C ALA A 481 -7.41 -65.73 -20.37
N PRO A 482 -7.72 -64.86 -21.35
CA PRO A 482 -9.02 -64.18 -21.44
C PRO A 482 -10.12 -65.12 -21.96
N GLY A 483 -11.26 -65.12 -21.27
CA GLY A 483 -12.49 -65.81 -21.72
C GLY A 483 -13.23 -65.05 -22.83
N PRO A 484 -14.02 -65.76 -23.67
CA PRO A 484 -14.60 -65.22 -24.91
C PRO A 484 -15.86 -64.38 -24.68
N ALA A 485 -16.19 -63.55 -25.67
CA ALA A 485 -17.34 -62.65 -25.68
C ALA A 485 -18.70 -63.37 -25.79
N PRO A 486 -19.76 -62.90 -25.12
CA PRO A 486 -21.12 -63.44 -25.30
C PRO A 486 -21.75 -63.01 -26.63
N LEU A 487 -22.40 -63.96 -27.32
CA LEU A 487 -23.21 -63.79 -28.53
C LEU A 487 -24.67 -63.38 -28.22
N PRO A 488 -25.40 -62.76 -29.17
CA PRO A 488 -26.75 -62.24 -28.98
C PRO A 488 -27.86 -63.25 -29.30
N ALA A 489 -29.08 -63.00 -28.80
CA ALA A 489 -30.30 -63.75 -29.15
C ALA A 489 -31.52 -62.78 -29.14
N PRO A 490 -32.68 -63.16 -29.73
CA PRO A 490 -33.08 -62.70 -31.05
C PRO A 490 -34.47 -62.01 -31.06
N GLY A 491 -34.80 -61.42 -32.21
CA GLY A 491 -35.90 -60.47 -32.38
C GLY A 491 -37.30 -61.04 -32.53
N THR A 492 -38.24 -60.11 -32.69
CA THR A 492 -39.48 -60.24 -33.45
C THR A 492 -39.76 -58.93 -34.18
N ALA A 493 -39.94 -59.04 -35.50
CA ALA A 493 -40.61 -58.10 -36.40
C ALA A 493 -41.80 -58.90 -37.02
N PRO A 494 -42.70 -58.36 -37.88
CA PRO A 494 -42.63 -57.09 -38.62
C PRO A 494 -43.98 -56.33 -38.79
N ASP A 495 -43.92 -55.18 -39.48
CA ASP A 495 -44.80 -54.74 -40.59
C ASP A 495 -44.79 -53.19 -40.72
N SER A 496 -44.11 -52.63 -41.73
CA SER A 496 -44.68 -52.10 -43.00
C SER A 496 -45.02 -50.59 -42.88
N ALA A 497 -44.89 -49.67 -43.84
CA ALA A 497 -44.25 -49.53 -45.16
C ALA A 497 -44.32 -48.01 -45.52
N SER A 498 -43.47 -47.55 -46.45
CA SER A 498 -43.55 -46.29 -47.23
C SER A 498 -43.34 -44.96 -46.47
N ASP A 499 -42.75 -43.88 -47.00
CA ASP A 499 -42.40 -43.53 -48.37
C ASP A 499 -41.39 -42.36 -48.42
N SER A 500 -40.56 -42.38 -49.46
CA SER A 500 -39.90 -41.29 -50.23
C SER A 500 -39.55 -39.90 -49.63
N ALA A 501 -38.24 -39.58 -49.72
CA ALA A 501 -37.69 -38.25 -50.04
C ALA A 501 -37.92 -37.92 -51.54
N PRO A 502 -37.72 -36.70 -52.12
CA PRO A 502 -36.48 -35.89 -52.07
C PRO A 502 -36.72 -34.35 -52.28
N PRO A 503 -35.81 -33.54 -52.88
CA PRO A 503 -34.57 -33.00 -52.30
C PRO A 503 -34.41 -31.45 -52.39
N GLN A 504 -33.38 -30.96 -51.71
CA GLN A 504 -32.49 -29.81 -51.98
C GLN A 504 -32.95 -28.59 -52.82
N ARG A 505 -32.69 -27.40 -52.26
CA ARG A 505 -31.71 -26.44 -52.81
C ARG A 505 -31.05 -25.64 -51.70
#